data_AF-A0A368VW52-F1
#
_entry.id   AF-A0A368VW52-F1
#
_cell.length_a   1.000
_cell.length_b   1.000
_cell.length_c   1.000
_cell.angle_alpha   90.00
_cell.angle_beta   90.00
_cell.angle_gamma   90.00
#
_symmetry.space_group_name_H-M   'P 1'
#
loop_
_entity.id
_entity.type
_entity.pdbx_description
1 polymer ?
#
loop_
_entity_poly.entity_id
_entity_poly.type
_entity_poly.pdbx_seq_one_letter_code
_entity_poly.pdbx_strand_id
1 'polypeptide(L)'
;MKDIVNNFCVKTFGSSNLVTEIGKVTKVASRTIHVDWGMKTWVYQNKDFKWIPLTKEEVEKKYPKSKFTEDSLKRALAFGLEIKGTERLT
;
A
#
# COMPACT_ATOMS: atom_id res chain seq x y z
N MET A 1 -0.75 17.73 5.90
CA MET A 1 -1.11 16.30 5.66
C MET A 1 -2.55 16.05 6.12
N LYS A 2 -3.56 16.66 5.50
CA LYS A 2 -4.96 16.45 5.91
C LYS A 2 -5.71 15.38 5.12
N ASP A 3 -5.18 14.95 3.97
CA ASP A 3 -5.90 14.02 3.07
C ASP A 3 -5.02 12.87 2.59
N ILE A 4 -4.50 12.09 3.52
CA ILE A 4 -3.90 10.78 3.20
C ILE A 4 -4.72 9.64 3.80
N VAL A 5 -5.86 9.94 4.43
CA VAL A 5 -6.79 8.92 4.91
C VAL A 5 -7.33 8.18 3.68
N ASN A 6 -7.43 6.86 3.78
CA ASN A 6 -7.73 5.94 2.67
C ASN A 6 -6.63 5.75 1.63
N ASN A 7 -5.51 6.48 1.69
CA ASN A 7 -4.35 6.17 0.86
C ASN A 7 -3.65 4.89 1.35
N PHE A 8 -2.86 4.30 0.47
CA PHE A 8 -2.17 3.04 0.67
C PHE A 8 -0.68 3.28 0.88
N CYS A 9 -0.10 2.49 1.78
CA CYS A 9 1.34 2.42 2.02
C CYS A 9 1.83 1.06 1.53
N VAL A 10 2.92 1.05 0.78
CA VAL A 10 3.46 -0.18 0.20
C VAL A 10 4.84 -0.43 0.77
N LYS A 11 5.06 -1.65 1.26
CA LYS A 11 6.38 -2.12 1.67
C LYS A 11 6.95 -3.01 0.57
N THR A 12 8.12 -2.62 0.09
CA THR A 12 8.85 -3.34 -0.94
C THR A 12 10.12 -3.97 -0.39
N PHE A 13 10.55 -5.07 -0.99
CA PHE A 13 11.79 -5.76 -0.65
C PHE A 13 12.78 -5.75 -1.82
N GLY A 14 14.04 -5.41 -1.50
CA GLY A 14 15.17 -5.43 -2.43
C GLY A 14 15.09 -4.41 -3.59
N SER A 15 16.06 -4.49 -4.48
CA SER A 15 16.13 -3.68 -5.73
C SER A 15 15.02 -4.03 -6.73
N SER A 16 14.42 -5.20 -6.59
CA SER A 16 13.33 -5.70 -7.45
C SER A 16 12.00 -4.97 -7.23
N ASN A 17 11.87 -4.14 -6.19
CA ASN A 17 10.64 -3.47 -5.78
C ASN A 17 9.46 -4.45 -5.62
N LEU A 18 9.72 -5.66 -5.14
CA LEU A 18 8.69 -6.65 -4.88
C LEU A 18 7.86 -6.21 -3.68
N VAL A 19 6.55 -6.03 -3.88
CA VAL A 19 5.59 -5.69 -2.84
C VAL A 19 5.40 -6.89 -1.93
N THR A 20 5.80 -6.74 -0.67
CA THR A 20 5.64 -7.78 0.36
C THR A 20 4.46 -7.52 1.26
N GLU A 21 4.13 -6.24 1.53
CA GLU A 21 3.01 -5.85 2.37
C GLU A 21 2.35 -4.58 1.81
N ILE A 22 1.04 -4.48 2.01
CA ILE A 22 0.25 -3.31 1.69
C ILE A 22 -0.62 -2.91 2.90
N GLY A 23 -0.52 -1.64 3.26
CA GLY A 23 -1.26 -1.05 4.37
C GLY A 23 -2.20 0.04 3.88
N LYS A 24 -3.31 0.25 4.57
CA LYS A 24 -4.24 1.37 4.31
C LYS A 24 -4.21 2.35 5.46
N VAL A 25 -4.06 3.64 5.17
CA VAL A 25 -4.16 4.69 6.19
C VAL A 25 -5.61 4.79 6.65
N THR A 26 -5.87 4.46 7.91
CA THR A 26 -7.22 4.44 8.48
C THR A 26 -7.55 5.72 9.26
N LYS A 27 -6.54 6.35 9.85
CA LYS A 27 -6.71 7.57 10.66
C LYS A 27 -5.45 8.41 10.63
N VAL A 28 -5.64 9.73 10.49
CA VAL A 28 -4.59 10.73 10.68
C VAL A 28 -5.00 11.64 11.83
N ALA A 29 -4.13 11.78 12.81
CA ALA A 29 -4.26 12.70 13.92
C ALA A 29 -3.14 13.74 13.88
N SER A 30 -3.21 14.75 14.75
CA SER A 30 -2.26 15.88 14.77
C SER A 30 -0.78 15.46 14.76
N ARG A 31 -0.44 14.34 15.40
CA ARG A 31 0.95 13.85 15.51
C ARG A 31 1.15 12.41 15.05
N THR A 32 0.09 11.70 14.68
CA THR A 32 0.17 10.27 14.39
C THR A 32 -0.61 9.86 13.15
N ILE A 33 -0.10 8.85 12.45
CA ILE A 33 -0.72 8.22 11.28
C ILE A 33 -0.91 6.74 11.61
N HIS A 34 -2.14 6.28 11.47
CA HIS A 34 -2.55 4.90 11.73
C HIS A 34 -2.67 4.19 10.39
N VAL A 35 -1.95 3.08 10.23
CA VAL A 35 -1.96 2.28 9.00
C VAL A 35 -2.34 0.86 9.35
N ASP A 36 -3.40 0.37 8.72
CA ASP A 36 -3.81 -1.03 8.80
C ASP A 36 -3.02 -1.90 7.81
N TRP A 37 -2.06 -2.67 8.34
CA TRP A 37 -1.29 -3.66 7.59
C TRP A 37 -1.93 -5.06 7.62
N GLY A 38 -3.05 -5.24 8.32
CA GLY A 38 -3.92 -6.41 8.21
C GLY A 38 -3.88 -7.34 9.37
N MET A 39 -2.67 -7.74 9.73
CA MET A 39 -2.46 -8.44 10.98
C MET A 39 -2.53 -7.47 12.15
N LYS A 40 -2.19 -6.19 11.92
CA LYS A 40 -2.14 -5.17 12.96
C LYS A 40 -2.25 -3.76 12.37
N THR A 41 -2.90 -2.87 13.10
CA THR A 41 -2.79 -1.43 12.87
C THR A 41 -1.54 -0.90 13.56
N TRP A 42 -0.67 -0.25 12.79
CA TRP A 42 0.53 0.41 13.30
C TRP A 42 0.30 1.91 13.42
N VAL A 43 0.80 2.49 14.51
CA VAL A 43 0.71 3.93 14.77
C VAL A 43 2.11 4.52 14.62
N TYR A 44 2.27 5.39 13.64
CA TYR A 44 3.51 6.11 13.38
C TYR A 44 3.40 7.54 13.88
N GLN A 45 4.51 8.12 14.33
CA GLN A 45 4.58 9.57 14.51
C GLN A 45 4.77 10.27 13.17
N ASN A 46 4.18 11.44 12.98
CA ASN A 46 4.24 12.18 11.70
C ASN A 46 5.68 12.44 11.24
N LYS A 47 6.59 12.74 12.17
CA LYS A 47 8.02 12.98 11.87
C LYS A 47 8.79 11.72 11.43
N ASP A 48 8.31 10.55 11.83
CA ASP A 48 8.96 9.26 11.58
C ASP A 48 8.24 8.45 10.49
N PHE A 49 7.20 9.04 9.88
CA PHE A 49 6.39 8.40 8.86
C PHE A 49 7.12 8.45 7.51
N LYS A 50 7.88 7.39 7.24
CA LYS A 50 8.71 7.24 6.03
C LYS A 50 7.97 6.72 4.79
N TRP A 51 6.69 6.36 4.92
CA TRP A 51 5.93 5.80 3.81
C TRP A 51 5.39 6.92 2.94
N ILE A 52 5.33 6.67 1.63
CA ILE A 52 4.68 7.56 0.67
C ILE A 52 3.26 7.05 0.49
N PRO A 53 2.23 7.76 1.00
CA PRO A 53 0.84 7.36 0.79
C PRO A 53 0.46 7.53 -0.67
N LEU A 54 -0.05 6.46 -1.28
CA LEU A 54 -0.47 6.41 -2.66
C LEU A 54 -1.99 6.26 -2.73
N THR A 55 -2.64 6.95 -3.64
CA THR A 55 -4.03 6.71 -4.00
C THR A 55 -4.21 5.32 -4.63
N LYS A 56 -5.45 4.87 -4.75
CA LYS A 56 -5.78 3.58 -5.39
C LYS A 56 -5.19 3.52 -6.80
N GLU A 57 -5.41 4.57 -7.57
CA GLU A 57 -5.00 4.71 -8.97
C GLU A 57 -3.47 4.69 -9.10
N GLU A 58 -2.77 5.34 -8.16
CA GLU A 58 -1.31 5.33 -8.12
C GLU A 58 -0.74 3.95 -7.83
N VAL A 59 -1.34 3.19 -6.90
CA VAL A 59 -0.88 1.82 -6.62
C VAL A 59 -1.07 0.93 -7.84
N GLU A 60 -2.24 1.00 -8.47
CA GLU A 60 -2.58 0.20 -9.67
C GLU A 60 -1.68 0.52 -10.86
N LYS A 61 -1.32 1.80 -11.04
CA LYS A 61 -0.42 2.23 -12.10
C LYS A 61 1.04 1.88 -11.82
N LYS A 62 1.48 2.00 -10.57
CA LYS A 62 2.88 1.87 -10.18
C LYS A 62 3.33 0.42 -10.02
N TYR A 63 2.44 -0.46 -9.56
CA TYR A 63 2.78 -1.83 -9.23
C TYR A 63 1.95 -2.80 -10.08
N PRO A 64 2.53 -3.46 -11.09
CA PRO A 64 1.84 -4.52 -11.81
C PRO A 64 1.73 -5.77 -10.93
N LYS A 65 0.78 -6.67 -11.26
CA LYS A 65 0.54 -7.92 -10.51
C LYS A 65 1.79 -8.75 -10.23
N SER A 66 2.73 -8.77 -11.17
CA SER A 66 4.01 -9.50 -11.05
C SER A 66 4.92 -9.00 -9.93
N LYS A 67 4.68 -7.81 -9.40
CA LYS A 67 5.41 -7.25 -8.26
C LYS A 67 4.82 -7.66 -6.92
N PHE A 68 3.64 -8.26 -6.86
CA PHE A 68 3.03 -8.65 -5.60
C PHE A 68 3.36 -10.11 -5.26
N THR A 69 3.71 -10.35 -4.01
CA THR A 69 3.60 -11.69 -3.43
C THR A 69 2.14 -12.14 -3.36
N GLU A 70 1.88 -13.44 -3.24
CA GLU A 70 0.51 -13.96 -3.18
C GLU A 70 -0.30 -13.33 -2.03
N ASP A 71 0.31 -13.19 -0.86
CA ASP A 71 -0.35 -12.61 0.32
C ASP A 71 -0.64 -11.11 0.16
N SER A 72 0.32 -10.35 -0.39
CA SER A 72 0.13 -8.92 -0.61
C SER A 72 -0.89 -8.66 -1.72
N LEU A 73 -0.96 -9.52 -2.73
CA LEU A 73 -1.97 -9.45 -3.78
C LEU A 73 -3.37 -9.73 -3.23
N LYS A 74 -3.55 -10.82 -2.46
CA LYS A 74 -4.84 -11.13 -1.80
C LYS A 74 -5.34 -9.95 -0.98
N ARG A 75 -4.42 -9.29 -0.26
CA ARG A 75 -4.74 -8.10 0.54
C ARG A 75 -5.07 -6.87 -0.31
N ALA A 76 -4.31 -6.61 -1.37
CA ALA A 76 -4.62 -5.54 -2.31
C ALA A 76 -6.04 -5.70 -2.89
N LEU A 77 -6.41 -6.93 -3.26
CA LEU A 77 -7.76 -7.26 -3.72
C LEU A 77 -8.82 -7.07 -2.62
N ALA A 78 -8.52 -7.45 -1.37
CA ALA A 78 -9.41 -7.22 -0.23
C ALA A 78 -9.64 -5.73 0.06
N PHE A 79 -8.71 -4.85 -0.31
CA PHE A 79 -8.88 -3.40 -0.27
C PHE A 79 -9.62 -2.82 -1.48
N GLY A 80 -9.99 -3.66 -2.46
CA GLY A 80 -10.66 -3.24 -3.68
C GLY A 80 -9.72 -2.64 -4.73
N LEU A 81 -8.41 -2.93 -4.68
CA LEU A 81 -7.45 -2.55 -5.72
C LEU A 81 -7.54 -3.50 -6.91
N GLU A 82 -7.60 -2.95 -8.11
CA GLU A 82 -7.66 -3.70 -9.37
C GLU A 82 -6.25 -3.83 -9.97
N ILE A 83 -5.43 -4.69 -9.36
CA ILE A 83 -4.06 -4.93 -9.82
C ILE A 83 -4.09 -5.76 -11.10
N LYS A 84 -4.01 -5.08 -12.24
CA LYS A 84 -3.94 -5.73 -13.56
C LYS A 84 -2.60 -6.47 -13.71
N GLY A 85 -2.68 -7.71 -14.17
CA GLY A 85 -1.51 -8.40 -14.71
C GLY A 85 -1.13 -7.75 -16.03
N THR A 86 0.16 -7.71 -16.34
CA THR A 86 0.57 -7.54 -17.74
C THR A 86 0.11 -8.82 -18.44
N GLU A 87 -1.15 -8.87 -18.89
CA GLU A 87 -1.55 -9.80 -19.92
C GLU A 87 -0.68 -9.43 -21.11
N ARG A 88 0.37 -10.23 -21.34
CA ARG A 88 0.96 -10.25 -22.67
C ARG A 88 -0.19 -10.71 -23.55
N LEU A 89 -0.72 -9.77 -24.34
CA LEU A 89 -1.49 -10.09 -25.53
C LEU A 89 -0.56 -10.95 -26.39
N THR A 90 -0.68 -12.26 -26.25
CA THR A 90 -0.17 -13.27 -27.20
C THR A 90 -1.29 -13.61 -28.15
#